data_AF-A0A7G1IK30-F1
#
_entry.id   AF-A0A7G1IK30-F1
#
_cell.length_a   1.000
_cell.length_b   1.000
_cell.length_c   1.000
_cell.angle_alpha   90.00
_cell.angle_beta   90.00
_cell.angle_gamma   90.00
#
_symmetry.space_group_name_H-M   'P 1'
#
loop_
_entity.id
_entity.type
_entity.pdbx_description
1 polymer ?
#
loop_
_entity_poly.entity_id
_entity_poly.type
_entity_poly.pdbx_seq_one_letter_code
_entity_poly.pdbx_strand_id
1 'polypeptide(L)'
;MLSAHDDAPAELAARLWDLADWADAGEQLLGEIAQAADIPGRFVVAAAMVRHLLTDPMLPAELLPAQWPGTRLREAYHDFATELAKHLDTSQLLEAT
;
A
#
# COMPACT_ATOMS: atom_id res chain seq x y z
N MET A 1 14.52 1.73 -33.91
CA MET A 1 14.06 1.66 -32.51
C MET A 1 14.70 0.45 -31.86
N LEU A 2 15.09 0.56 -30.59
CA LEU A 2 15.55 -0.57 -29.79
C LEU A 2 14.34 -1.19 -29.09
N SER A 3 14.21 -2.52 -29.16
CA SER A 3 13.16 -3.29 -28.50
C SER A 3 13.82 -4.46 -27.77
N ALA A 4 13.38 -4.75 -26.54
CA ALA A 4 13.86 -5.85 -25.72
C ALA A 4 12.64 -6.59 -25.15
N HIS A 5 12.67 -7.92 -25.27
CA HIS A 5 11.66 -8.82 -24.74
C HIS A 5 12.39 -10.03 -24.14
N ASP A 6 11.91 -10.50 -23.00
CA ASP A 6 12.42 -11.71 -22.33
C ASP A 6 11.42 -12.84 -22.54
N ASP A 7 11.92 -14.06 -22.81
CA ASP A 7 11.07 -15.23 -23.06
C ASP A 7 10.40 -15.74 -21.77
N ALA A 8 10.91 -15.34 -20.59
CA ALA A 8 10.38 -15.64 -19.28
C ALA A 8 10.18 -14.36 -18.45
N PRO A 9 9.21 -13.48 -18.82
CA PRO A 9 9.07 -12.16 -18.22
C PRO A 9 8.75 -12.19 -16.72
N ALA A 10 8.06 -13.23 -16.24
CA ALA A 10 7.80 -13.42 -14.81
C ALA A 10 9.08 -13.76 -14.02
N GLU A 11 9.96 -14.59 -14.58
CA GLU A 11 11.25 -14.91 -13.97
C GLU A 11 12.18 -13.69 -13.98
N LEU A 12 12.14 -12.89 -15.05
CA LEU A 12 12.85 -11.62 -15.08
C LEU A 12 12.34 -10.67 -13.99
N ALA A 13 11.03 -10.50 -13.84
CA ALA A 13 10.45 -9.64 -12.80
C ALA A 13 10.90 -10.08 -11.39
N ALA A 14 10.86 -11.38 -11.07
CA ALA A 14 11.32 -11.90 -9.78
C ALA A 14 12.83 -11.77 -9.54
N ARG A 15 13.64 -11.58 -10.59
CA ARG A 15 15.08 -11.27 -10.47
C ARG A 15 15.36 -9.77 -10.29
N LEU A 16 14.50 -8.93 -10.84
CA LEU A 16 14.62 -7.47 -10.78
C LEU A 16 14.11 -6.90 -9.45
N TRP A 17 13.09 -7.53 -8.87
CA TRP A 17 12.48 -7.13 -7.61
C TRP A 17 12.29 -8.34 -6.70
N ASP A 18 12.47 -8.12 -5.40
CA ASP A 18 12.07 -9.10 -4.40
C ASP A 18 10.56 -9.02 -4.17
N LEU A 19 9.81 -9.69 -5.05
CA LEU A 19 8.34 -9.64 -5.02
C LEU A 19 7.76 -10.30 -3.77
N ALA A 20 8.42 -11.35 -3.25
CA ALA A 20 7.96 -12.04 -2.07
C ALA A 20 8.11 -11.16 -0.82
N ASP A 21 9.31 -10.59 -0.61
CA ASP A 21 9.55 -9.68 0.52
C ASP A 21 8.66 -8.43 0.47
N TRP A 22 8.45 -7.87 -0.74
CA TRP A 22 7.52 -6.75 -0.90
C TRP A 22 6.10 -7.13 -0.51
N ALA A 23 5.60 -8.29 -0.97
CA ALA A 23 4.26 -8.75 -0.63
C ALA A 23 4.12 -9.03 0.88
N ASP A 24 5.09 -9.68 1.50
CA ASP A 24 5.06 -10.02 2.93
C ASP A 24 5.07 -8.76 3.81
N ALA A 25 5.90 -7.76 3.48
CA ALA A 25 5.88 -6.46 4.14
C ALA A 25 4.51 -5.75 3.96
N GLY A 26 3.90 -5.87 2.78
CA GLY A 26 2.56 -5.36 2.52
C GLY A 26 1.48 -6.02 3.38
N GLU A 27 1.51 -7.34 3.52
CA GLU A 27 0.59 -8.08 4.41
C GLU A 27 0.77 -7.71 5.87
N GLN A 28 2.02 -7.54 6.32
CA GLN A 28 2.31 -7.10 7.68
C GLN A 28 1.68 -5.73 7.95
N LEU A 29 1.85 -4.76 7.04
CA LEU A 29 1.25 -3.43 7.18
C LEU A 29 -0.28 -3.47 7.23
N LEU A 30 -0.91 -4.33 6.43
CA LEU A 30 -2.37 -4.55 6.48
C LEU A 30 -2.80 -5.12 7.85
N GLY A 31 -2.02 -6.04 8.43
CA GLY A 31 -2.24 -6.52 9.78
C GLY A 31 -2.09 -5.41 10.83
N GLU A 32 -1.02 -4.62 10.75
CA GLU A 32 -0.72 -3.55 11.70
C GLU A 32 -1.80 -2.47 11.72
N ILE A 33 -2.30 -2.02 10.57
CA ILE A 33 -3.33 -0.97 10.53
C ILE A 33 -4.66 -1.47 11.10
N ALA A 34 -4.96 -2.76 10.94
CA ALA A 34 -6.17 -3.39 11.48
C ALA A 34 -6.10 -3.57 13.01
N GLN A 35 -4.90 -3.71 13.58
CA GLN A 35 -4.68 -3.90 15.02
C GLN A 35 -4.41 -2.59 15.79
N ALA A 36 -4.08 -1.50 15.10
CA ALA A 36 -3.80 -0.22 15.75
C ALA A 36 -5.06 0.34 16.46
N ALA A 37 -4.92 0.61 17.76
CA ALA A 37 -6.04 0.91 18.66
C ALA A 37 -6.58 2.34 18.56
N ASP A 38 -5.80 3.28 18.02
CA ASP A 38 -6.14 4.70 17.97
C ASP A 38 -5.68 5.38 16.67
N ILE A 39 -6.15 6.61 16.46
CA ILE A 39 -5.83 7.42 15.28
C ILE A 39 -4.32 7.68 15.15
N PRO A 40 -3.57 8.07 16.21
CA PRO A 40 -2.13 8.22 16.12
C PRO A 40 -1.39 6.94 15.68
N GLY A 41 -1.76 5.78 16.22
CA GLY A 41 -1.20 4.50 15.81
C GLY A 41 -1.49 4.19 14.34
N ARG A 42 -2.74 4.36 13.91
CA ARG A 42 -3.15 4.15 12.51
C ARG A 42 -2.46 5.12 11.55
N PHE A 43 -2.20 6.37 11.97
CA PHE A 43 -1.45 7.35 11.19
C PHE A 43 -0.01 6.90 10.90
N VAL A 44 0.68 6.35 11.90
CA VAL A 44 2.05 5.86 11.73
C VAL A 44 2.10 4.72 10.70
N VAL A 45 1.16 3.77 10.79
CA VAL A 45 1.08 2.65 9.84
C VAL A 45 0.69 3.14 8.45
N ALA A 46 -0.27 4.05 8.32
CA ALA A 46 -0.65 4.64 7.03
C ALA A 46 0.53 5.35 6.35
N ALA A 47 1.36 6.07 7.11
CA ALA A 47 2.58 6.67 6.59
C ALA A 47 3.61 5.61 6.14
N ALA A 48 3.68 4.47 6.82
CA ALA A 48 4.52 3.34 6.40
C ALA A 48 3.98 2.69 5.11
N MET A 49 2.66 2.55 4.96
CA MET A 49 2.02 2.11 3.72
C MET A 49 2.37 3.03 2.54
N VAL A 50 2.34 4.36 2.72
CA VAL A 50 2.74 5.29 1.67
C VAL A 50 4.20 5.07 1.25
N ARG A 51 5.12 4.94 2.22
CA ARG A 51 6.54 4.66 1.91
C ARG A 51 6.73 3.33 1.19
N HIS A 52 5.99 2.29 1.59
CA HIS A 52 6.03 0.99 0.95
C HIS A 52 5.47 1.03 -0.48
N LEU A 53 4.34 1.71 -0.70
CA LEU A 53 3.75 1.91 -2.03
C LEU A 53 4.65 2.70 -2.99
N LEU A 54 5.50 3.61 -2.48
CA LEU A 54 6.50 4.30 -3.31
C LEU A 54 7.57 3.36 -3.88
N THR A 55 7.66 2.14 -3.37
CA THR A 55 8.58 1.09 -3.84
C THR A 55 7.87 0.00 -4.65
N ASP A 56 6.55 0.13 -4.90
CA ASP A 56 5.77 -0.84 -5.69
C ASP A 56 6.32 -0.92 -7.12
N PRO A 57 6.66 -2.13 -7.63
CA PRO A 57 7.22 -2.30 -8.96
C PRO A 57 6.24 -2.01 -10.11
N MET A 58 4.94 -1.79 -9.84
CA MET A 58 3.95 -1.45 -10.88
C MET A 58 3.91 -2.46 -12.03
N LEU A 59 4.06 -3.74 -11.70
CA LEU A 59 3.99 -4.82 -12.67
C LEU A 59 2.59 -4.90 -13.29
N PRO A 60 2.49 -5.24 -14.58
CA PRO A 60 1.21 -5.56 -15.21
C PRO A 60 0.61 -6.82 -14.58
N ALA A 61 -0.71 -6.97 -14.67
CA ALA A 61 -1.47 -7.97 -13.92
C ALA A 61 -1.01 -9.41 -14.19
N GLU A 62 -0.59 -9.72 -15.42
CA GLU A 62 -0.07 -11.02 -15.83
C GLU A 62 1.27 -11.41 -15.18
N LEU A 63 2.00 -10.46 -14.58
CA LEU A 63 3.27 -10.70 -13.90
C LEU A 63 3.15 -10.64 -12.37
N LEU A 64 1.97 -10.31 -11.84
CA LEU A 64 1.75 -10.25 -10.40
C LEU A 64 1.67 -11.67 -9.81
N PRO A 65 2.38 -11.94 -8.70
CA PRO A 65 2.13 -13.13 -7.90
C PRO A 65 0.67 -13.21 -7.46
N ALA A 66 0.20 -14.44 -7.21
CA ALA A 66 -1.12 -14.63 -6.62
C ALA A 66 -1.23 -13.89 -5.28
N GLN A 67 -2.40 -13.29 -5.02
CA GLN A 67 -2.70 -12.58 -3.76
C GLN A 67 -1.88 -11.30 -3.51
N TRP A 68 -1.31 -10.68 -4.56
CA TRP A 68 -0.59 -9.41 -4.45
C TRP A 68 -1.33 -8.36 -3.60
N PRO A 69 -0.70 -7.77 -2.56
CA PRO A 69 -1.41 -6.91 -1.60
C PRO A 69 -1.60 -5.47 -2.07
N GLY A 70 -1.06 -5.10 -3.24
CA GLY A 70 -1.01 -3.71 -3.71
C GLY A 70 -2.36 -2.99 -3.75
N THR A 71 -3.43 -3.66 -4.19
CA THR A 71 -4.78 -3.05 -4.19
C THR A 71 -5.29 -2.82 -2.78
N ARG A 72 -5.18 -3.85 -1.91
CA ARG A 72 -5.62 -3.78 -0.50
C ARG A 72 -4.87 -2.69 0.28
N LEU A 73 -3.57 -2.52 0.04
CA LEU A 73 -2.78 -1.45 0.64
C LEU A 73 -3.30 -0.05 0.26
N ARG A 74 -3.65 0.15 -1.02
CA ARG A 74 -4.22 1.43 -1.49
C ARG A 74 -5.59 1.68 -0.88
N GLU A 75 -6.43 0.65 -0.80
CA GLU A 75 -7.74 0.71 -0.17
C GLU A 75 -7.62 1.06 1.33
N ALA A 76 -6.79 0.34 2.08
CA ALA A 76 -6.58 0.58 3.51
C ALA A 76 -6.05 2.00 3.81
N TYR A 77 -5.12 2.50 2.97
CA TYR A 77 -4.67 3.89 3.06
C TYR A 77 -5.81 4.89 2.77
N HIS A 78 -6.61 4.64 1.74
CA HIS A 78 -7.71 5.52 1.36
C HIS A 78 -8.82 5.56 2.43
N ASP A 79 -9.12 4.41 3.04
CA ASP A 79 -10.06 4.30 4.15
C ASP A 79 -9.60 5.12 5.35
N PHE A 80 -8.32 5.01 5.72
CA PHE A 80 -7.74 5.82 6.79
C PHE A 80 -7.76 7.32 6.45
N ALA A 81 -7.39 7.71 5.22
CA ALA A 81 -7.42 9.12 4.81
C ALA A 81 -8.84 9.70 4.88
N THR A 82 -9.83 8.92 4.45
CA THR A 82 -11.25 9.29 4.53
C THR A 82 -11.71 9.48 5.97
N GLU A 83 -11.31 8.58 6.87
CA GLU A 83 -11.62 8.68 8.29
C GLU A 83 -10.97 9.90 8.94
N LEU A 84 -9.70 10.17 8.63
CA LEU A 84 -8.98 11.32 9.16
C LEU A 84 -9.65 12.64 8.73
N ALA A 85 -10.08 12.74 7.46
CA ALA A 85 -10.79 13.92 6.95
C ALA A 85 -12.08 14.19 7.76
N LYS A 86 -12.89 13.15 8.03
CA LYS A 86 -14.12 13.27 8.84
C LYS A 86 -13.86 13.78 10.27
N HIS A 87 -12.75 13.36 10.88
CA HIS A 87 -12.37 13.82 12.21
C HIS A 87 -11.98 15.31 12.21
N LEU A 88 -11.25 15.75 11.18
CA LEU A 88 -10.86 17.16 11.02
C LEU A 88 -12.09 18.05 10.79
N ASP A 89 -13.04 17.63 9.94
CA ASP A 89 -14.29 18.36 9.69
C ASP A 89 -15.12 18.52 10.98
N THR A 90 -15.19 17.46 11.80
CA THR A 90 -15.91 17.48 13.08
C THR A 90 -15.25 18.45 14.07
N SER A 91 -13.91 18.48 14.12
CA SER A 91 -13.17 19.42 14.96
C SER A 91 -13.44 20.87 14.55
N GLN A 92 -13.45 21.17 13.25
CA GLN A 92 -13.72 22.51 12.73
C GLN A 92 -15.13 23.00 13.06
N LEU A 93 -16.13 22.13 13.00
CA LEU A 93 -17.51 22.46 13.40
C LEU A 93 -17.61 22.81 14.90
N LEU A 94 -16.89 22.10 15.77
CA LEU A 94 -16.86 22.36 17.21
C LEU A 94 -16.15 23.68 17.55
N GLU A 95 -15.11 24.05 16.79
CA GLU A 95 -14.39 25.34 16.99
C GLU A 95 -15.19 26.55 16.50
N ALA A 96 -16.14 26.36 15.58
CA ALA A 96 -16.95 27.43 14.99
C ALA A 96 -18.25 27.74 15.77
N THR A 97 -18.54 27.00 16.85
CA THR A 97 -19.78 27.11 17.64
C THR A 97 -19.48 27.66 19.03
#